data_AF-A0A3L8CR45-F1
#
_entry.id   AF-A0A3L8CR45-F1
#
_cell.length_a   1.000
_cell.length_b   1.000
_cell.length_c   1.000
_cell.angle_alpha   90.00
_cell.angle_beta   90.00
_cell.angle_gamma   90.00
#
_symmetry.space_group_name_H-M   'P 1'
#
loop_
_entity.id
_entity.type
_entity.pdbx_description
1 polymer ?
#
loop_
_entity_poly.entity_id
_entity_poly.type
_entity_poly.pdbx_seq_one_letter_code
_entity_poly.pdbx_strand_id
1 'polypeptide(L)'
;KPPLYGNRIHSDDAAGLLAFLLEANERGVALDDVYIGVDDAPAPLAEVVGWLREYLGVTEWAEDASVRRAGSKRCSNARAKALGWAPQYPSYREGYAAILEGRC
;
A
#
# COMPACT_ATOMS: atom_id res chain seq x y z
N LYS A 1 22.43 7.72 -1.06
CA LYS A 1 22.11 6.28 -1.21
C LYS A 1 20.83 6.17 -2.06
N PRO A 2 20.65 5.14 -2.92
CA PRO A 2 19.42 5.01 -3.69
C PRO A 2 18.21 4.80 -2.76
N PRO A 3 17.01 5.29 -3.12
CA PRO A 3 15.82 5.15 -2.30
C PRO A 3 15.38 3.69 -2.17
N LEU A 4 14.97 3.31 -0.95
CA LEU A 4 14.39 2.00 -0.65
C LEU A 4 12.87 2.12 -0.72
N TYR A 5 12.28 1.65 -1.82
CA TYR A 5 10.84 1.63 -2.00
C TYR A 5 10.20 0.53 -1.15
N GLY A 6 9.15 0.92 -0.43
CA GLY A 6 8.21 -0.01 0.19
C GLY A 6 6.90 0.01 -0.58
N ASN A 7 6.28 -1.16 -0.72
CA ASN A 7 4.94 -1.30 -1.27
C ASN A 7 4.01 -1.70 -0.12
N ARG A 8 2.82 -1.14 -0.07
CA ARG A 8 1.86 -1.32 1.03
C ARG A 8 0.48 -1.58 0.46
N ILE A 9 -0.39 -2.13 1.30
CA ILE A 9 -1.82 -2.24 1.06
C ILE A 9 -2.48 -2.16 2.44
N HIS A 10 -3.59 -1.43 2.55
CA HIS A 10 -4.38 -1.43 3.78
C HIS A 10 -5.03 -2.81 3.97
N SER A 11 -5.28 -3.23 5.22
CA SER A 11 -5.87 -4.55 5.49
C SER A 11 -7.22 -4.73 4.79
N ASP A 12 -8.07 -3.70 4.83
CA ASP A 12 -9.40 -3.74 4.23
C ASP A 12 -9.32 -3.79 2.71
N ASP A 13 -8.34 -3.13 2.09
CA ASP A 13 -8.10 -3.21 0.65
C ASP A 13 -7.56 -4.58 0.24
N ALA A 14 -6.74 -5.21 1.10
CA ALA A 14 -6.28 -6.58 0.85
C ALA A 14 -7.45 -7.57 0.88
N ALA A 15 -8.35 -7.44 1.86
CA ALA A 15 -9.57 -8.23 1.91
C ALA A 15 -10.52 -7.90 0.74
N GLY A 16 -10.68 -6.61 0.43
CA GLY A 16 -11.51 -6.11 -0.66
C GLY A 16 -11.04 -6.57 -2.03
N LEU A 17 -9.72 -6.64 -2.27
CA LEU A 17 -9.16 -7.19 -3.51
C LEU A 17 -9.50 -8.68 -3.66
N LEU A 18 -9.37 -9.46 -2.59
CA LEU A 18 -9.72 -10.89 -2.61
C LEU A 18 -11.21 -11.08 -2.90
N ALA A 19 -12.08 -10.35 -2.19
CA ALA A 19 -13.52 -10.38 -2.41
C ALA A 19 -13.87 -10.00 -3.86
N PHE A 20 -13.29 -8.90 -4.37
CA PHE A 20 -13.49 -8.45 -5.73
C PHE A 20 -13.12 -9.50 -6.78
N LEU A 21 -11.97 -10.19 -6.61
CA LEU A 21 -11.54 -11.23 -7.54
C LEU A 21 -12.47 -12.45 -7.49
N LEU A 22 -12.93 -12.85 -6.31
CA LEU A 22 -13.91 -13.94 -6.16
C LEU A 22 -15.22 -13.59 -6.89
N GLU A 23 -15.76 -12.39 -6.68
CA GLU A 23 -16.97 -11.94 -7.36
C GLU A 23 -16.78 -11.83 -8.88
N ALA A 24 -15.61 -11.37 -9.34
CA ALA A 24 -15.29 -11.32 -10.77
C ALA A 24 -15.31 -12.73 -11.39
N ASN A 25 -14.72 -13.71 -10.71
CA ASN A 25 -14.76 -15.11 -11.13
C ASN A 25 -16.19 -15.66 -11.15
N GLU A 26 -17.01 -15.37 -10.14
CA GLU A 26 -18.43 -15.78 -10.11
C GLU A 26 -19.24 -15.19 -11.28
N ARG A 27 -18.90 -13.96 -11.73
CA ARG A 27 -19.49 -13.34 -12.92
C ARG A 27 -18.95 -13.90 -14.24
N GLY A 28 -18.03 -14.87 -14.21
CA GLY A 28 -17.41 -15.45 -15.40
C GLY A 28 -16.34 -14.57 -16.05
N VAL A 29 -15.79 -13.58 -15.33
CA VAL A 29 -14.64 -12.80 -15.81
C VAL A 29 -13.40 -13.68 -15.78
N ALA A 30 -12.70 -13.79 -16.91
CA ALA A 30 -11.43 -14.48 -16.97
C ALA A 30 -10.37 -13.73 -16.15
N LEU A 31 -9.84 -14.37 -15.11
CA LEU A 31 -8.79 -13.82 -14.25
C LEU A 31 -7.40 -14.18 -14.76
N ASP A 32 -6.42 -13.31 -14.49
CA ASP A 32 -5.00 -13.61 -14.64
C ASP A 32 -4.52 -14.56 -13.52
N ASP A 33 -3.41 -15.27 -13.76
CA ASP A 33 -2.82 -16.17 -12.75
C ASP A 33 -2.32 -15.45 -11.48
N VAL A 34 -1.96 -14.17 -11.59
CA VAL A 34 -1.33 -13.41 -10.51
C VAL A 34 -1.78 -11.95 -10.49
N TYR A 35 -2.22 -11.50 -9.31
CA TYR A 35 -2.48 -10.10 -8.98
C TYR A 35 -1.54 -9.65 -7.86
N ILE A 36 -1.02 -8.43 -7.96
CA ILE A 36 -0.17 -7.83 -6.93
C ILE A 36 -1.00 -6.88 -6.08
N GLY A 37 -1.29 -7.28 -4.83
CA GLY A 37 -2.03 -6.47 -3.86
C GLY A 37 -1.19 -5.34 -3.28
N VAL A 38 -1.21 -4.18 -3.93
CA VAL A 38 -0.55 -2.95 -3.48
C VAL A 38 -1.48 -1.75 -3.72
N ASP A 39 -1.30 -0.70 -2.93
CA ASP A 39 -1.89 0.61 -3.15
C ASP A 39 -1.35 1.29 -4.44
N ASP A 40 -1.84 2.48 -4.75
CA ASP A 40 -1.44 3.24 -5.93
C ASP A 40 -0.11 4.00 -5.73
N ALA A 41 0.49 3.94 -4.53
CA ALA A 41 1.59 4.81 -4.12
C ALA A 41 2.83 4.06 -3.59
N PRO A 42 3.60 3.38 -4.46
CA PRO A 42 4.93 2.89 -4.10
C PRO A 42 5.84 4.06 -3.65
N ALA A 43 6.17 4.09 -2.36
CA ALA A 43 6.88 5.21 -1.75
C ALA A 43 8.18 4.77 -1.07
N PRO A 44 9.26 5.57 -1.15
CA PRO A 44 10.44 5.37 -0.32
C PRO A 44 10.08 5.34 1.17
N LEU A 45 10.68 4.42 1.92
CA LEU A 45 10.39 4.30 3.36
C LEU A 45 10.65 5.62 4.11
N ALA A 46 11.67 6.38 3.70
CA ALA A 46 11.99 7.68 4.28
C ALA A 46 10.84 8.70 4.11
N GLU A 47 10.14 8.70 2.97
CA GLU A 47 9.01 9.60 2.73
C GLU A 47 7.79 9.22 3.58
N VAL A 48 7.55 7.91 3.75
CA VAL A 48 6.46 7.41 4.60
C VAL A 48 6.71 7.79 6.06
N VAL A 49 7.93 7.54 6.57
CA VAL A 49 8.31 7.90 7.94
C VAL A 49 8.29 9.42 8.14
N GLY A 50 8.78 10.19 7.17
CA GLY A 50 8.74 11.66 7.21
C GLY A 50 7.32 12.19 7.33
N TRP A 51 6.41 11.69 6.50
CA TRP A 51 4.99 12.08 6.57
C TRP A 51 4.34 11.67 7.90
N LEU A 52 4.59 10.45 8.40
CA LEU A 52 4.05 10.02 9.69
C LEU A 52 4.50 10.92 10.85
N ARG A 53 5.76 11.37 10.82
CA ARG A 53 6.29 12.28 11.84
C ARG A 53 5.63 13.64 11.78
N GLU A 54 5.49 14.19 10.57
CA GLU A 54 4.78 15.45 10.37
C GLU A 54 3.33 15.34 10.85
N TYR A 55 2.65 14.26 10.46
CA TYR A 55 1.26 14.00 10.84
C TYR A 55 1.07 13.87 12.36
N LEU A 56 2.01 13.24 13.06
CA LEU A 56 1.96 13.02 14.51
C LEU A 56 2.61 14.15 15.33
N GLY A 57 3.19 15.18 14.70
CA GLY A 57 3.93 16.23 15.40
C GLY A 57 5.22 15.78 16.08
N VAL A 58 5.86 14.70 15.60
CA VAL A 58 7.08 14.13 16.21
C VAL A 58 8.33 14.84 15.71
N THR A 59 8.96 15.62 16.59
CA THR A 59 10.15 16.44 16.28
C THR A 59 11.48 15.74 16.55
N GLU A 60 11.50 14.72 17.40
CA GLU A 60 12.72 14.01 17.80
C GLU A 60 13.22 13.01 16.76
N TRP A 61 14.55 12.94 16.59
CA TRP A 61 15.21 11.96 15.73
C TRP A 61 15.89 10.89 16.58
N ALA A 62 15.52 9.63 16.40
CA ALA A 62 16.35 8.52 16.87
C ALA A 62 17.55 8.36 15.92
N GLU A 63 18.74 8.07 16.47
CA GLU A 63 19.91 7.75 15.67
C GLU A 63 19.70 6.46 14.86
N ASP A 64 20.17 6.50 13.61
CA ASP A 64 20.16 5.49 12.54
C ASP A 64 19.56 4.10 12.89
N ALA A 65 18.25 3.94 12.63
CA ALA A 65 17.68 2.62 12.46
C ALA A 65 18.14 2.03 11.11
N SER A 66 19.12 1.12 11.14
CA SER A 66 19.57 0.45 9.93
C SER A 66 18.43 -0.37 9.31
N VAL A 67 17.86 0.12 8.21
CA VAL A 67 16.85 -0.64 7.46
C VAL A 67 17.56 -1.78 6.73
N ARG A 68 17.22 -3.03 7.07
CA ARG A 68 17.71 -4.20 6.35
C ARG A 68 17.42 -4.05 4.86
N ARG A 69 18.47 -4.11 4.03
CA ARG A 69 18.35 -4.05 2.58
C ARG A 69 17.79 -5.38 2.06
N ALA A 70 16.47 -5.48 1.94
CA ALA A 70 15.84 -6.38 1.00
C ALA A 70 15.57 -5.58 -0.29
N GLY A 71 15.79 -6.18 -1.48
CA GLY A 71 15.79 -5.45 -2.75
C GLY A 71 14.63 -4.46 -2.95
N SER A 72 14.93 -3.32 -3.58
CA SER A 72 13.99 -2.23 -3.85
C SER A 72 13.20 -2.52 -5.13
N LYS A 73 11.86 -2.50 -5.05
CA LYS A 73 10.96 -2.67 -6.19
C LYS A 73 9.76 -1.74 -6.07
N ARG A 74 9.21 -1.34 -7.20
CA ARG A 74 7.93 -0.64 -7.31
C ARG A 74 6.95 -1.61 -7.96
N CYS A 75 5.98 -2.05 -7.18
CA CYS A 75 4.93 -2.94 -7.65
C CYS A 75 3.79 -2.11 -8.26
N SER A 76 3.00 -2.76 -9.12
CA SER A 76 1.84 -2.14 -9.75
C SER A 76 0.63 -3.05 -9.60
N ASN A 77 -0.50 -2.46 -9.20
CA ASN A 77 -1.81 -3.11 -9.10
C ASN A 77 -2.61 -3.01 -10.42
N ALA A 78 -1.97 -2.64 -11.53
CA ALA A 78 -2.64 -2.36 -12.81
C ALA A 78 -3.56 -3.49 -13.30
N ARG A 79 -3.23 -4.76 -13.04
CA ARG A 79 -4.10 -5.90 -13.40
C ARG A 79 -5.44 -5.86 -12.67
N ALA A 80 -5.43 -5.58 -11.37
CA ALA A 80 -6.67 -5.46 -10.60
C ALA A 80 -7.48 -4.24 -11.06
N LYS A 81 -6.81 -3.11 -11.30
CA LYS A 81 -7.45 -1.88 -11.81
C LYS A 81 -8.06 -2.05 -13.20
N ALA A 82 -7.43 -2.84 -14.07
CA ALA A 82 -7.97 -3.16 -15.39
C ALA A 82 -9.30 -3.93 -15.32
N LEU A 83 -9.56 -4.66 -14.22
CA LEU A 83 -10.85 -5.31 -13.97
C LEU A 83 -11.89 -4.36 -13.35
N GLY A 84 -11.49 -3.16 -12.93
CA GLY A 84 -12.35 -2.18 -12.27
C GLY A 84 -12.20 -2.14 -10.74
N TRP A 85 -11.23 -2.85 -10.16
CA TRP A 85 -10.92 -2.71 -8.74
C TRP A 85 -10.26 -1.37 -8.43
N ALA A 86 -10.64 -0.73 -7.33
CA ALA A 86 -9.98 0.46 -6.82
C ALA A 86 -9.83 0.34 -5.29
N PRO A 87 -8.64 0.63 -4.74
CA PRO A 87 -8.46 0.65 -3.29
C PRO A 87 -9.24 1.81 -2.66
N GLN A 88 -9.83 1.57 -1.49
CA GLN A 88 -10.39 2.59 -0.62
C GLN A 88 -9.29 3.51 -0.07
N TYR A 89 -8.09 2.97 0.19
CA TYR A 89 -6.93 3.71 0.65
C TYR A 89 -5.85 3.72 -0.44
N PRO A 90 -5.91 4.68 -1.38
CA PRO A 90 -5.05 4.68 -2.57
C PRO A 90 -3.58 4.95 -2.25
N SER A 91 -3.25 5.51 -1.10
CA SER A 91 -1.87 5.65 -0.65
C SER A 91 -1.70 5.37 0.83
N TYR A 92 -0.45 5.27 1.24
CA TYR A 92 -0.08 5.20 2.65
C TYR A 92 -0.63 6.37 3.48
N ARG A 93 -0.89 7.55 2.89
CA ARG A 93 -1.41 8.71 3.64
C ARG A 93 -2.82 8.46 4.13
N GLU A 94 -3.72 8.09 3.22
CA GLU A 94 -5.11 7.79 3.55
C GLU A 94 -5.19 6.58 4.48
N GLY A 95 -4.39 5.53 4.20
CA GLY A 95 -4.36 4.32 5.02
C GLY A 95 -3.89 4.57 6.45
N TYR A 96 -2.74 5.23 6.65
CA TYR A 96 -2.27 5.54 8.00
C TYR A 96 -3.16 6.56 8.71
N ALA A 97 -3.70 7.56 8.01
CA ALA A 97 -4.62 8.52 8.63
C ALA A 97 -5.87 7.81 9.18
N ALA A 98 -6.46 6.88 8.42
CA ALA A 98 -7.61 6.10 8.88
C ALA A 98 -7.29 5.24 10.12
N ILE A 99 -6.13 4.58 10.13
CA ILE A 99 -5.67 3.80 11.30
C ILE A 99 -5.49 4.70 12.53
N LEU A 100 -4.82 5.84 12.36
CA LEU A 100 -4.51 6.76 13.46
C LEU A 100 -5.76 7.46 14.03
N GLU A 101 -6.78 7.63 13.20
CA GLU A 101 -8.04 8.26 13.58
C GLU A 101 -9.12 7.24 13.99
N GLY A 102 -8.80 5.93 14.01
CA GLY A 102 -9.71 4.87 14.45
C GLY A 102 -10.92 4.68 13.54
N ARG A 103 -10.76 4.87 12.23
CA ARG A 103 -11.82 4.75 11.21
C ARG A 103 -11.80 3.46 10.39
N CYS A 104 -10.87 2.57 10.70
CA CYS A 104 -10.76 1.22 10.12
C CYS A 104 -11.50 0.20 10.99
#